data_AF-A0A398B7B4-F1
#
_entry.id   AF-A0A398B7B4-F1
#
_cell.length_a   1.000
_cell.length_b   1.000
_cell.length_c   1.000
_cell.angle_alpha   90.00
_cell.angle_beta   90.00
_cell.angle_gamma   90.00
#
_symmetry.space_group_name_H-M   'P 1'
#
loop_
_entity.id
_entity.type
_entity.pdbx_description
1 polymer ?
#
loop_
_entity_poly.entity_id
_entity_poly.type
_entity_poly.pdbx_seq_one_letter_code
_entity_poly.pdbx_strand_id
1 'polypeptide(L)'
;MNPKAIILVFLVGVFVTLTIFTSVNPRGLEKVVIKEKYYPHFGDGKAIGFETEKVISVSQTEEGSNCAMDFSNGETLEIDCDRYINYKIGETVYITYDKKEVIEIRRKR
;
A
#
# COMPACT_ATOMS: atom_id res chain seq x y z
N MET A 1 20.75 31.21 26.43
CA MET A 1 20.84 29.92 25.72
C MET A 1 21.75 30.11 24.53
N ASN A 2 22.85 29.34 24.43
CA ASN A 2 23.86 29.57 23.40
C ASN A 2 23.27 29.30 22.00
N PRO A 3 23.39 30.20 21.02
CA PRO A 3 22.75 30.04 19.71
C PRO A 3 23.23 28.76 18.99
N LYS A 4 24.46 28.34 19.27
CA LYS A 4 25.04 27.07 18.81
C LYS A 4 24.29 25.84 19.35
N ALA A 5 23.79 25.89 20.59
CA ALA A 5 23.03 24.81 21.21
C ALA A 5 21.61 24.70 20.62
N ILE A 6 20.99 25.82 20.25
CA ILE A 6 19.66 25.84 19.63
C ILE A 6 19.71 25.19 18.24
N ILE A 7 20.72 25.53 17.44
CA ILE A 7 20.94 24.93 16.11
C ILE A 7 21.16 23.41 16.24
N LEU A 8 21.92 22.98 17.25
CA LEU A 8 22.22 21.57 17.47
C LEU A 8 20.96 20.78 17.86
N VAL A 9 20.12 21.33 18.74
CA VAL A 9 18.83 20.72 19.12
C VAL A 9 17.89 20.63 17.92
N PHE A 10 17.83 21.68 17.09
CA PHE A 10 17.01 21.66 15.88
C PHE A 10 17.48 20.59 14.88
N LEU A 11 18.80 20.49 14.64
CA LEU A 11 19.39 19.51 13.73
C LEU A 11 19.12 18.08 14.21
N VAL A 12 19.26 17.82 15.52
CA VAL A 12 18.96 16.52 16.13
C VAL A 12 17.46 16.20 16.02
N GLY A 13 16.58 17.18 16.24
CA GLY A 13 15.14 17.02 16.07
C GLY A 13 14.77 16.60 14.64
N VAL A 14 15.31 17.30 13.64
CA VAL A 14 15.10 16.95 12.22
C VAL A 14 15.62 15.54 11.93
N PHE A 15 16.80 15.18 12.42
CA PHE A 15 17.37 13.84 12.22
C PHE A 15 16.48 12.74 12.82
N VAL A 16 15.98 12.92 14.04
CA VAL A 16 15.07 11.97 14.70
C VAL A 16 13.77 11.83 13.92
N THR A 17 13.15 12.94 13.49
CA THR A 17 11.90 12.89 12.71
C THR A 17 12.08 12.16 11.38
N LEU A 18 13.17 12.41 10.65
CA LEU A 18 13.50 11.68 9.42
C LEU A 18 13.70 10.19 9.68
N THR A 19 14.40 9.82 10.75
CA THR A 19 14.69 8.42 11.08
C THR A 19 13.43 7.63 11.42
N ILE A 20 12.47 8.24 12.15
CA ILE A 20 11.18 7.61 12.43
C ILE A 20 10.38 7.46 11.14
N PHE A 21 10.36 8.50 10.29
CA PHE A 21 9.59 8.47 9.03
C PHE A 21 10.10 7.41 8.04
N THR A 22 11.42 7.19 7.99
CA THR A 22 12.02 6.15 7.14
C THR A 22 11.86 4.75 7.72
N SER A 23 11.84 4.60 9.05
CA SER A 23 11.70 3.29 9.71
C SER A 23 10.28 2.72 9.60
N VAL A 24 9.25 3.58 9.51
CA VAL A 24 7.85 3.17 9.39
C VAL A 24 7.49 2.70 7.98
N ASN A 25 8.31 3.00 6.97
CA ASN A 25 8.14 2.51 5.61
C ASN A 25 9.24 1.51 5.25
N PRO A 26 9.25 0.28 5.80
CA PRO A 26 10.15 -0.74 5.31
C PRO A 26 9.75 -1.05 3.86
N ARG A 27 10.55 -0.57 2.90
CA ARG A 27 10.55 -1.05 1.50
C ARG A 27 11.04 -2.50 1.41
N GLY A 28 10.59 -3.35 2.30
CA GLY A 28 10.96 -4.75 2.41
C GLY A 28 9.81 -5.63 1.96
N LEU A 29 10.14 -6.78 1.37
CA LEU A 29 9.16 -7.83 1.08
C LEU A 29 8.39 -8.18 2.36
N GLU A 30 7.12 -7.86 2.40
CA GLU A 30 6.24 -8.18 3.51
C GLU A 30 5.43 -9.43 3.18
N LYS A 31 5.41 -10.42 4.10
CA LYS A 31 4.63 -11.64 3.93
C LYS A 31 3.21 -11.41 4.47
N VAL A 32 2.23 -11.42 3.58
CA VAL A 32 0.83 -11.11 3.90
C VAL A 32 -0.12 -12.12 3.27
N VAL A 33 -1.35 -12.15 3.76
CA VAL A 33 -2.45 -12.93 3.18
C VAL A 33 -3.42 -11.98 2.48
N ILE A 34 -3.85 -12.32 1.27
CA ILE A 34 -4.89 -11.57 0.55
C ILE A 34 -6.22 -11.85 1.24
N LYS A 35 -6.82 -10.83 1.86
CA LYS A 35 -8.10 -10.93 2.58
C LYS A 35 -9.29 -10.67 1.67
N GLU A 36 -9.16 -9.71 0.75
CA GLU A 36 -10.23 -9.35 -0.17
C GLU A 36 -9.67 -8.75 -1.45
N LYS A 37 -10.44 -8.84 -2.54
CA LYS A 37 -10.16 -8.21 -3.82
C LYS A 37 -11.29 -7.26 -4.17
N TYR A 38 -10.95 -6.08 -4.65
CA TYR A 38 -11.87 -5.04 -5.09
C TYR A 38 -11.72 -4.84 -6.59
N TYR A 39 -12.85 -4.88 -7.29
CA TYR A 39 -12.91 -4.74 -8.74
C TYR A 39 -13.62 -3.45 -9.13
N PRO A 40 -13.17 -2.77 -10.20
CA PRO A 40 -13.76 -1.50 -10.61
C PRO A 40 -15.25 -1.65 -10.95
N HIS A 41 -16.06 -0.71 -10.46
CA HIS A 41 -17.49 -0.68 -10.71
C HIS A 41 -17.84 0.61 -11.44
N PHE A 42 -18.24 0.51 -12.71
CA PHE A 42 -18.72 1.63 -13.54
C PHE A 42 -17.74 2.76 -13.87
N GLY A 43 -16.43 2.59 -13.69
CA GLY A 43 -15.43 3.57 -14.16
C GLY A 43 -15.47 4.92 -13.42
N ASP A 44 -16.16 5.00 -12.30
CA ASP A 44 -16.36 6.22 -11.51
C ASP A 44 -15.24 6.44 -10.47
N GLY A 45 -14.12 5.71 -10.58
CA GLY A 45 -13.04 5.73 -9.60
C GLY A 45 -13.40 4.98 -8.32
N LYS A 46 -14.34 4.03 -8.39
CA LYS A 46 -14.66 3.14 -7.28
C LYS A 46 -14.46 1.68 -7.64
N ALA A 47 -14.12 0.90 -6.63
CA ALA A 47 -14.04 -0.55 -6.70
C ALA A 47 -14.91 -1.19 -5.62
N ILE A 48 -15.55 -2.31 -5.96
CA ILE A 48 -16.41 -3.10 -5.09
C ILE A 48 -15.72 -4.39 -4.66
N GLY A 49 -15.76 -4.69 -3.36
CA GLY A 49 -15.22 -5.90 -2.77
C GLY A 49 -15.97 -7.14 -3.25
N PHE A 50 -15.22 -8.19 -3.57
CA PHE A 50 -15.78 -9.42 -4.11
C PHE A 50 -16.59 -10.22 -3.08
N GLU A 51 -16.20 -10.23 -1.80
CA GLU A 51 -16.90 -11.00 -0.75
C GLU A 51 -17.76 -10.11 0.14
N THR A 52 -17.30 -8.90 0.46
CA THR A 52 -17.95 -7.97 1.40
C THR A 52 -18.88 -6.97 0.74
N GLU A 53 -18.85 -6.87 -0.61
CA GLU A 53 -19.57 -5.86 -1.39
C GLU A 53 -19.23 -4.40 -0.99
N LYS A 54 -18.14 -4.21 -0.23
CA LYS A 54 -17.71 -2.90 0.25
C LYS A 54 -17.19 -2.08 -0.91
N VAL A 55 -17.64 -0.83 -1.00
CA VAL A 55 -17.20 0.12 -2.02
C VAL A 55 -16.05 0.98 -1.47
N ILE A 56 -14.96 1.05 -2.23
CA ILE A 56 -13.80 1.89 -1.93
C ILE A 56 -13.46 2.79 -3.11
N SER A 57 -12.81 3.92 -2.83
CA SER A 57 -12.26 4.80 -3.86
C SER A 57 -10.90 4.30 -4.31
N VAL A 58 -10.68 4.29 -5.62
CA VAL A 58 -9.45 3.85 -6.30
C VAL A 58 -9.06 4.88 -7.35
N SER A 59 -7.78 4.96 -7.70
CA SER A 59 -7.34 5.83 -8.80
C SER A 59 -7.95 5.39 -10.15
N GLN A 60 -8.15 6.38 -11.03
CA GLN A 60 -8.52 6.14 -12.43
C GLN A 60 -7.24 6.07 -13.27
N THR A 61 -7.17 5.09 -14.16
CA THR A 61 -6.13 4.91 -15.18
C THR A 61 -6.72 5.18 -16.57
N GLU A 62 -5.86 5.32 -17.58
CA GLU A 62 -6.31 5.55 -18.97
C GLU A 62 -7.15 4.38 -19.53
N GLU A 63 -7.03 3.18 -18.95
CA GLU A 63 -7.77 1.98 -19.34
C GLU A 63 -9.00 1.69 -18.47
N GLY A 64 -9.22 2.44 -17.37
CA GLY A 64 -10.36 2.21 -16.47
C GLY A 64 -10.14 2.67 -15.03
N SER A 65 -10.78 2.01 -14.06
CA SER A 65 -10.49 2.22 -12.63
C SER A 65 -9.58 1.10 -12.13
N ASN A 66 -8.59 1.44 -11.29
CA ASN A 66 -7.66 0.45 -10.74
C ASN A 66 -8.39 -0.55 -9.82
N CYS A 67 -7.84 -1.76 -9.73
CA CYS A 67 -8.27 -2.72 -8.71
C CYS A 67 -7.59 -2.39 -7.38
N ALA A 68 -8.07 -2.98 -6.31
CA ALA A 68 -7.35 -2.96 -5.04
C ALA A 68 -7.48 -4.30 -4.33
N MET A 69 -6.59 -4.53 -3.37
CA MET A 69 -6.58 -5.72 -2.54
C MET A 69 -6.40 -5.33 -1.08
N ASP A 70 -7.17 -5.98 -0.20
CA ASP A 70 -6.93 -5.93 1.23
C ASP A 70 -5.94 -7.03 1.61
N PHE A 71 -4.96 -6.65 2.43
CA PHE A 71 -3.94 -7.55 2.93
C PHE A 71 -4.05 -7.75 4.44
N SER A 72 -3.47 -8.84 4.93
CA SER A 72 -3.53 -9.19 6.35
C SER A 72 -2.83 -8.22 7.29
N ASN A 73 -1.92 -7.39 6.75
CA ASN A 73 -1.24 -6.31 7.46
C ASN A 73 -2.16 -5.11 7.75
N GLY A 74 -3.39 -5.11 7.22
CA GLY A 74 -4.36 -4.03 7.42
C GLY A 74 -4.32 -2.95 6.35
N GLU A 75 -3.46 -3.10 5.35
CA GLU A 75 -3.35 -2.17 4.22
C GLU A 75 -4.29 -2.59 3.07
N THR A 76 -4.96 -1.59 2.50
CA THR A 76 -5.70 -1.69 1.23
C THR A 76 -4.85 -1.04 0.15
N LEU A 77 -4.33 -1.82 -0.79
CA LEU A 77 -3.40 -1.32 -1.81
C LEU A 77 -3.99 -1.50 -3.19
N GLU A 78 -3.81 -0.48 -4.03
CA GLU A 78 -4.18 -0.48 -5.43
C GLU A 78 -3.24 -1.38 -6.22
N ILE A 79 -3.82 -2.12 -7.15
CA ILE A 79 -3.16 -3.10 -7.99
C ILE A 79 -3.67 -2.99 -9.42
N ASP A 80 -2.80 -3.34 -10.36
CA ASP A 80 -3.19 -3.62 -11.73
C ASP A 80 -4.08 -4.88 -11.78
N CYS A 81 -5.31 -4.70 -12.26
CA CYS A 81 -6.33 -5.75 -12.35
C CYS A 81 -5.87 -6.95 -13.18
N ASP A 82 -5.19 -6.70 -14.29
CA ASP A 82 -4.84 -7.73 -15.26
C ASP A 82 -3.60 -8.50 -14.81
N ARG A 83 -2.62 -7.78 -14.24
CA ARG A 83 -1.37 -8.38 -13.79
C ARG A 83 -1.56 -9.35 -12.63
N TYR A 84 -2.50 -9.08 -11.73
CA TYR A 84 -2.64 -9.81 -10.47
C TYR A 84 -3.96 -10.60 -10.35
N ILE A 85 -4.65 -10.84 -11.47
CA ILE A 85 -5.91 -11.60 -11.51
C ILE A 85 -5.77 -13.03 -10.96
N ASN A 86 -4.61 -13.66 -11.17
CA ASN A 86 -4.33 -15.06 -10.85
C ASN A 86 -4.10 -15.37 -9.36
N TYR A 87 -4.09 -14.34 -8.51
CA TYR A 87 -3.96 -14.48 -7.07
C TYR A 87 -5.33 -14.66 -6.43
N LYS A 88 -5.44 -15.62 -5.51
CA LYS A 88 -6.69 -15.99 -4.85
C LYS A 88 -6.82 -15.31 -3.49
N ILE A 89 -8.06 -15.03 -3.08
CA ILE A 89 -8.37 -14.67 -1.69
C ILE A 89 -7.96 -15.84 -0.78
N GLY A 90 -7.37 -15.53 0.37
CA GLY A 90 -6.78 -16.49 1.31
C GLY A 90 -5.34 -16.93 0.96
N GLU A 91 -4.78 -16.49 -0.17
CA GLU A 91 -3.43 -16.85 -0.57
C GLU A 91 -2.37 -16.04 0.20
N THR A 92 -1.30 -16.71 0.62
CA THR A 92 -0.13 -16.05 1.24
C THR A 92 0.85 -15.62 0.17
N VAL A 93 1.17 -14.34 0.13
CA VAL A 93 2.07 -13.72 -0.85
C VAL A 93 3.08 -12.81 -0.16
N TYR A 94 4.15 -12.48 -0.88
CA TYR A 94 5.07 -11.43 -0.52
C TYR A 94 4.75 -10.20 -1.36
N ILE A 95 4.55 -9.06 -0.70
CA ILE A 95 4.27 -7.80 -1.38
C ILE A 95 5.39 -6.79 -1.13
N THR A 96 5.60 -5.93 -2.11
CA THR A 96 6.32 -4.66 -1.96
C THR A 96 5.41 -3.57 -2.49
N TYR A 97 5.22 -2.50 -1.73
CA TYR A 97 4.33 -1.40 -2.09
C TYR A 97 4.99 -0.06 -1.79
N ASP A 98 4.59 0.97 -2.53
CA ASP A 98 4.91 2.36 -2.22
C ASP A 98 3.62 3.14 -2.04
N LYS A 99 3.46 3.74 -0.87
CA LYS A 99 2.27 4.47 -0.45
C LYS A 99 1.00 3.62 -0.51
N LYS A 100 0.26 3.70 -1.62
CA LYS A 100 -1.03 3.02 -1.84
C LYS A 100 -1.00 2.07 -3.03
N GLU A 101 0.14 1.88 -3.68
CA GLU A 101 0.24 1.08 -4.90
C GLU A 101 1.20 -0.08 -4.69
N VAL A 102 0.79 -1.27 -5.13
CA VAL A 102 1.64 -2.46 -5.10
C VAL A 102 2.64 -2.43 -6.25
N ILE A 103 3.92 -2.35 -5.92
CA ILE A 103 5.01 -2.45 -6.89
C ILE A 103 5.14 -3.89 -7.37
N GLU A 104 5.09 -4.84 -6.43
CA GLU A 104 5.36 -6.24 -6.72
C GLU A 104 4.63 -7.20 -5.78
N ILE A 105 4.08 -8.28 -6.36
CA ILE A 105 3.53 -9.43 -5.63
C ILE A 105 4.24 -10.71 -6.10
N ARG A 106 4.73 -11.52 -5.16
CA ARG A 106 5.36 -12.82 -5.43
C ARG A 106 4.81 -13.91 -4.51
N ARG A 107 4.68 -15.14 -5.03
CA ARG A 107 4.40 -16.35 -4.24
C ARG A 107 5.62 -16.86 -3.46
N LYS A 108 6.82 -16.59 -3.97
CA LYS A 108 8.10 -17.01 -3.41
C LYS A 108 8.96 -15.79 -3.12
N ARG A 109 9.79 -15.88 -2.08
CA ARG A 109 10.73 -14.85 -1.68
C ARG A 109 11.83 -14.69 -2.71
#